data_AF-A0ABD2Q391-F1
#
_entry.id   AF-A0ABD2Q391-F1
#
_cell.length_a   1.000
_cell.length_b   1.000
_cell.length_c   1.000
_cell.angle_alpha   90.00
_cell.angle_beta   90.00
_cell.angle_gamma   90.00
#
_symmetry.space_group_name_H-M   'P 1'
#
loop_
_entity.id
_entity.type
_entity.pdbx_description
1 polymer ?
#
loop_
_entity_poly.entity_id
_entity_poly.type
_entity_poly.pdbx_seq_one_letter_code
_entity_poly.pdbx_strand_id
1 'polypeptide(L)'
;MSKLGFLFSLGALKLSLLPVMRLVPIWLVTLVATFVLMPIFWSAWLVAGSANANFYFAVCTVHWVGLSLLLSDFLNCYFRQKVFAQFGKELLDKNGTKLKIKTV
;
A
#
# COMPACT_ATOMS: atom_id res chain seq x y z
N MET A 1 -10.06 12.45 14.57
CA MET A 1 -10.37 12.98 13.23
C MET A 1 -9.40 12.56 12.13
N SER A 2 -8.11 12.32 12.40
CA SER A 2 -7.11 11.94 11.38
C SER A 2 -7.32 10.55 10.73
N LYS A 3 -7.77 9.53 11.47
CA LYS A 3 -7.95 8.16 10.94
C LYS A 3 -9.03 8.05 9.87
N LEU A 4 -10.11 8.83 9.99
CA LEU A 4 -11.20 8.84 9.01
C LEU A 4 -10.77 9.49 7.68
N GLY A 5 -9.99 10.56 7.74
CA GLY A 5 -9.46 11.20 6.52
C GLY A 5 -8.53 10.28 5.74
N PHE A 6 -7.73 9.47 6.43
CA PHE A 6 -6.88 8.46 5.79
C PHE A 6 -7.70 7.34 5.12
N LEU A 7 -8.77 6.85 5.78
CA LEU A 7 -9.67 5.86 5.19
C LEU A 7 -10.43 6.41 3.97
N PHE A 8 -10.83 7.68 4.01
CA PHE A 8 -11.47 8.33 2.87
C PHE A 8 -10.50 8.53 1.69
N SER A 9 -9.24 8.87 1.99
CA SER A 9 -8.13 8.90 1.02
C SER A 9 -7.82 7.52 0.43
N LEU A 10 -7.91 6.45 1.22
CA LEU A 10 -7.82 5.08 0.73
C LEU A 10 -8.96 4.75 -0.26
N GLY A 11 -10.18 5.25 -0.01
CA GLY A 11 -11.28 5.17 -0.97
C GLY A 11 -11.03 5.94 -2.26
N ALA A 12 -10.16 6.96 -2.22
CA ALA A 12 -9.73 7.71 -3.40
C ALA A 12 -8.63 6.99 -4.21
N LEU A 13 -8.05 5.88 -3.71
CA LEU A 13 -7.31 4.99 -4.59
C LEU A 13 -8.29 4.45 -5.63
N LYS A 14 -8.03 4.75 -6.90
CA LYS A 14 -8.73 4.08 -8.01
C LYS A 14 -8.59 2.57 -7.82
N LEU A 15 -9.67 1.89 -7.44
CA LEU A 15 -9.71 0.43 -7.25
C LEU A 15 -9.21 -0.33 -8.49
N SER A 16 -9.34 0.27 -9.68
CA SER A 16 -8.78 -0.25 -10.93
C SER A 16 -7.24 -0.36 -10.95
N LEU A 17 -6.51 0.27 -10.02
CA LEU A 17 -5.05 0.18 -9.92
C LEU A 17 -4.58 -1.02 -9.08
N LEU A 18 -5.45 -1.57 -8.22
CA LEU A 18 -5.14 -2.72 -7.37
C LEU A 18 -4.58 -3.94 -8.12
N PRO A 19 -5.10 -4.37 -9.29
CA PRO A 19 -4.55 -5.53 -9.99
C PRO A 19 -3.15 -5.29 -10.59
N VAL A 20 -2.67 -4.05 -10.66
CA VAL A 20 -1.36 -3.68 -11.22
C VAL A 20 -0.31 -3.46 -10.11
N MET A 21 -0.75 -3.35 -8.86
CA MET A 21 0.10 -3.18 -7.68
C MET A 21 0.83 -4.50 -7.38
N ARG A 22 2.16 -4.46 -7.23
CA ARG A 22 3.00 -5.67 -7.13
C ARG A 22 3.21 -6.11 -5.68
N LEU A 23 3.15 -5.18 -4.74
CA LEU A 23 3.45 -5.43 -3.33
C LEU A 23 2.18 -5.70 -2.51
N VAL A 24 1.03 -5.89 -3.17
CA VAL A 24 -0.27 -6.21 -2.56
C VAL A 24 -0.19 -7.25 -1.46
N PRO A 25 0.37 -8.46 -1.66
CA PRO A 25 0.39 -9.46 -0.59
C PRO A 25 1.18 -9.00 0.63
N ILE A 26 2.24 -8.20 0.44
CA ILE A 26 3.15 -7.77 1.51
C ILE A 26 2.50 -6.71 2.40
N TRP A 27 1.97 -5.63 1.82
CA TRP A 27 1.32 -4.61 2.63
C TRP A 27 -0.02 -5.13 3.20
N LEU A 28 -0.74 -6.00 2.48
CA LEU A 28 -1.99 -6.59 2.95
C LEU A 28 -1.77 -7.46 4.19
N VAL A 29 -0.82 -8.42 4.14
CA VAL A 29 -0.55 -9.30 5.29
C VAL A 29 -0.07 -8.48 6.50
N THR A 30 0.75 -7.46 6.27
CA THR A 30 1.26 -6.58 7.32
C THR A 30 0.13 -5.80 7.99
N LEU A 31 -0.81 -5.24 7.22
CA LEU A 31 -1.94 -4.50 7.77
C LEU A 31 -2.93 -5.43 8.50
N VAL A 32 -3.25 -6.59 7.93
CA VAL A 32 -4.14 -7.57 8.57
C VAL A 32 -3.54 -8.07 9.89
N ALA A 33 -2.25 -8.43 9.89
CA ALA A 33 -1.55 -8.85 11.09
C ALA A 33 -1.58 -7.74 12.15
N THR A 34 -1.18 -6.51 11.80
CA THR A 34 -1.15 -5.41 12.78
C THR A 34 -2.54 -5.06 13.33
N PHE A 35 -3.61 -5.16 12.52
CA PHE A 35 -4.98 -4.96 12.99
C PHE A 35 -5.41 -5.97 14.06
N VAL A 36 -4.97 -7.23 13.95
CA VAL A 36 -5.27 -8.28 14.93
C VAL A 36 -4.35 -8.16 16.14
N LEU A 37 -3.05 -7.93 15.94
CA LEU A 37 -2.08 -7.88 17.04
C LEU A 37 -2.20 -6.61 17.90
N MET A 38 -2.62 -5.47 17.35
CA MET A 38 -2.80 -4.22 18.11
C MET A 38 -3.73 -4.38 19.33
N PRO A 39 -4.98 -4.84 19.21
CA PRO A 39 -5.88 -5.00 20.36
C PRO A 39 -5.39 -6.07 21.34
N ILE A 40 -4.73 -7.12 20.84
CA ILE A 40 -4.15 -8.18 21.68
C ILE A 40 -3.06 -7.59 22.58
N PHE A 41 -2.06 -6.92 22.00
CA PHE A 41 -0.98 -6.34 22.82
C PHE A 41 -1.45 -5.15 23.67
N TRP A 42 -2.45 -4.40 23.23
CA TRP A 42 -3.09 -3.39 24.07
C TRP A 42 -3.69 -4.02 25.33
N SER A 43 -4.50 -5.08 25.16
CA SER A 43 -5.10 -5.79 26.29
C SER A 43 -4.06 -6.48 27.18
N ALA A 44 -3.02 -7.07 26.58
CA ALA A 44 -1.97 -7.75 27.35
C ALA A 44 -1.09 -6.76 28.15
N TRP A 45 -0.90 -5.54 27.63
CA TRP A 45 -0.17 -4.50 28.33
C TRP A 45 -1.00 -3.83 29.43
N LEU A 46 -2.22 -3.37 29.10
CA LEU A 46 -3.04 -2.59 30.04
C LEU A 46 -3.89 -3.43 30.99
N VAL A 47 -4.43 -4.56 30.53
CA VAL A 47 -5.37 -5.37 31.31
C VAL A 47 -4.63 -6.48 32.05
N ALA A 48 -3.81 -7.26 31.35
CA ALA A 48 -3.10 -8.39 31.97
C ALA A 48 -1.83 -7.96 32.73
N GLY A 49 -1.27 -6.79 32.42
CA GLY A 49 0.01 -6.32 32.97
C GLY A 49 1.21 -7.24 32.66
N SER A 50 1.01 -8.27 31.83
CA SER A 50 1.99 -9.32 31.56
C SER A 50 2.88 -8.99 30.38
N ALA A 51 2.45 -8.09 29.48
CA ALA A 51 3.19 -7.68 28.30
C ALA A 51 3.83 -6.29 28.50
N ASN A 52 5.07 -6.14 28.02
CA ASN A 52 5.78 -4.87 28.03
C ASN A 52 5.23 -3.92 26.94
N ALA A 53 5.17 -2.62 27.23
CA ALA A 53 4.79 -1.56 26.29
C ALA A 53 5.58 -1.60 24.97
N ASN A 54 6.81 -2.11 25.01
CA ASN A 54 7.66 -2.29 23.83
C ASN A 54 7.00 -3.15 22.73
N PHE A 55 6.22 -4.18 23.10
CA PHE A 55 5.54 -5.02 22.12
C PHE A 55 4.42 -4.28 21.40
N TYR A 56 3.62 -3.50 22.15
CA TYR A 56 2.59 -2.66 21.58
C TYR A 56 3.19 -1.58 20.65
N PHE A 57 4.30 -0.97 21.08
CA PHE A 57 5.04 0.00 20.26
C PHE A 57 5.56 -0.62 18.95
N ALA A 58 6.15 -1.82 19.01
CA ALA A 58 6.65 -2.52 17.83
C ALA A 58 5.54 -2.75 16.80
N VAL A 59 4.35 -3.21 17.22
CA VAL A 59 3.21 -3.43 16.32
C VAL A 59 2.70 -2.11 15.73
N CYS A 60 2.70 -1.02 16.49
CA CYS A 60 2.35 0.30 15.97
C CYS A 60 3.32 0.75 14.87
N THR A 61 4.62 0.53 15.05
CA THR A 61 5.62 0.85 14.03
C THR A 61 5.44 0.01 12.78
N VAL A 62 5.22 -1.30 12.91
CA VAL A 62 4.96 -2.18 11.78
C VAL A 62 3.70 -1.75 11.00
N HIS A 63 2.67 -1.26 11.70
CA HIS A 63 1.47 -0.73 11.05
C HIS A 63 1.78 0.47 10.16
N TRP A 64 2.55 1.45 10.67
CA TRP A 64 2.97 2.60 9.89
C TRP A 64 3.87 2.23 8.70
N VAL A 65 4.73 1.23 8.86
CA VAL A 65 5.52 0.67 7.76
C VAL A 65 4.62 -0.01 6.71
N GLY A 66 3.59 -0.75 7.14
CA GLY A 66 2.60 -1.33 6.23
C GLY A 66 1.88 -0.27 5.40
N LEU A 67 1.52 0.86 6.03
CA LEU A 67 0.89 1.99 5.34
C LEU A 67 1.85 2.72 4.40
N SER A 68 3.13 2.87 4.75
CA SER A 68 4.13 3.47 3.85
C SER A 68 4.39 2.60 2.62
N LEU A 69 4.44 1.27 2.78
CA LEU A 69 4.53 0.32 1.67
C LEU A 69 3.34 0.42 0.72
N LEU A 70 2.12 0.50 1.26
CA LEU A 70 0.91 0.72 0.46
C LEU A 70 1.01 2.00 -0.36
N LEU A 71 1.40 3.11 0.28
CA LEU A 71 1.56 4.40 -0.38
C LEU A 71 2.63 4.36 -1.47
N SER A 72 3.79 3.75 -1.19
CA SER A 72 4.88 3.59 -2.16
C SER A 72 4.46 2.74 -3.37
N ASP A 73 3.75 1.62 -3.15
CA ASP A 73 3.27 0.77 -4.25
C ASP A 73 2.22 1.50 -5.11
N PHE A 74 1.35 2.29 -4.47
CA PHE A 74 0.35 3.10 -5.17
C PHE A 74 1.01 4.18 -6.02
N LEU A 75 1.93 4.96 -5.44
CA LEU A 75 2.67 6.00 -6.16
C LEU A 75 3.42 5.40 -7.35
N ASN A 76 4.09 4.26 -7.14
CA ASN A 76 4.78 3.55 -8.21
C ASN A 76 3.84 3.14 -9.36
N CYS A 77 2.66 2.61 -9.06
CA CYS A 77 1.65 2.27 -10.07
C CYS A 77 1.15 3.52 -10.81
N TYR A 78 0.85 4.58 -10.07
CA TYR A 78 0.37 5.85 -10.61
C TYR A 78 1.38 6.52 -11.55
N PHE A 79 2.65 6.58 -11.13
CA PHE A 79 3.73 7.10 -11.97
C PHE A 79 3.92 6.25 -13.21
N ARG A 80 3.92 4.92 -13.09
CA ARG A 80 3.97 4.03 -14.26
C ARG A 80 2.85 4.33 -15.25
N GLN A 81 1.59 4.41 -14.79
CA GLN A 81 0.47 4.73 -15.68
C GLN A 81 0.62 6.09 -16.36
N LYS A 82 1.06 7.12 -15.63
CA LYS A 82 1.29 8.45 -16.20
C LYS A 82 2.41 8.44 -17.24
N VAL A 83 3.53 7.79 -16.94
CA VAL A 83 4.67 7.64 -17.86
C VAL A 83 4.23 6.87 -19.12
N PHE A 84 3.50 5.77 -18.97
CA PHE A 84 2.93 5.02 -20.10
C PHE A 84 1.93 5.86 -20.91
N ALA A 85 1.11 6.69 -20.29
CA ALA A 85 0.16 7.54 -21.01
C ALA A 85 0.85 8.69 -21.78
N GLN A 86 1.95 9.22 -21.24
CA GLN A 86 2.71 10.32 -21.84
C GLN A 86 3.64 9.81 -22.95
N PHE A 87 4.49 8.83 -22.66
CA PHE A 87 5.51 8.31 -23.59
C PHE A 87 5.03 7.12 -24.42
N GLY A 88 4.01 6.38 -23.98
CA GLY A 88 3.42 5.30 -24.78
C GLY A 88 2.72 5.80 -26.04
N LYS A 89 2.34 7.08 -26.10
CA LYS A 89 1.87 7.72 -27.35
C LYS A 89 3.02 8.03 -28.30
N GLU A 90 4.18 8.42 -27.78
CA GLU A 90 5.39 8.69 -28.58
C GLU A 90 6.01 7.40 -29.13
N LEU A 91 5.93 6.29 -28.40
CA LEU A 91 6.31 4.96 -28.89
C LEU A 91 5.34 4.38 -29.93
N LEU A 92 4.20 5.03 -30.16
CA LEU A 92 3.19 4.59 -31.11
C LEU A 92 3.21 5.33 -32.46
N ASP A 93 4.03 6.38 -32.68
CA ASP A 93 4.00 7.02 -34.00
C ASP A 93 5.21 7.86 -34.46
N LYS A 94 5.86 7.37 -35.53
CA LYS A 94 6.03 8.13 -36.79
C LYS A 94 5.42 7.42 -38.02
N ASN A 95 4.98 6.16 -37.89
CA ASN A 95 4.49 5.28 -38.98
C ASN A 95 3.30 4.38 -38.54
N GLY A 96 2.59 4.71 -37.44
CA GLY A 96 1.37 4.01 -36.99
C GLY A 96 1.51 2.53 -36.61
N THR A 97 2.73 2.01 -36.43
CA THR A 97 2.95 0.58 -36.17
C THR A 97 3.09 0.32 -34.66
N LYS A 98 2.24 -0.54 -34.09
CA LYS A 98 2.28 -0.92 -32.67
C LYS A 98 3.56 -1.70 -32.35
N LEU A 99 4.51 -1.07 -31.65
CA LEU A 99 5.64 -1.80 -31.06
C LEU A 99 5.13 -2.66 -29.90
N LYS A 100 5.11 -3.98 -30.09
CA LYS A 100 4.84 -4.95 -29.02
C LYS A 100 5.97 -4.87 -27.99
N ILE A 101 5.77 -4.08 -26.94
CA ILE A 101 6.66 -4.11 -25.78
C ILE A 101 6.40 -5.44 -25.07
N LYS A 102 7.32 -6.40 -25.26
CA LYS A 102 7.28 -7.70 -24.57
C LYS A 102 7.56 -7.44 -23.09
N THR A 103 6.49 -7.39 -22.30
CA THR A 103 6.59 -7.25 -20.84
C THR A 103 7.14 -8.57 -20.31
N VAL A 104 8.34 -8.51 -19.74
CA VAL A 104 8.96 -9.60 -18.95
C VAL A 104 8.40 -9.55 -17.54
#